data_AF-A0A1G9G4C0-F1
#
_entry.id   AF-A0A1G9G4C0-F1
#
_cell.length_a   1.000
_cell.length_b   1.000
_cell.length_c   1.000
_cell.angle_alpha   90.00
_cell.angle_beta   90.00
_cell.angle_gamma   90.00
#
_symmetry.space_group_name_H-M   'P 1'
#
loop_
_entity.id
_entity.type
_entity.pdbx_description
1 polymer ?
#
loop_
_entity_poly.entity_id
_entity_poly.type
_entity_poly.pdbx_seq_one_letter_code
_entity_poly.pdbx_strand_id
1 'polypeptide(L)'
;MPVKAKRPLGRKLALAALCVAVAAAGTLAYFLLREDEATTPEFPGDHHVIVYLERDIDDSVLEQVEAALRDHPLTEEVQFESQAEAFEQFQDTFADQPDILDSVDADTLPSAFRVKLTDADRSEEFIQEFADVEGIYEVSDLMGAYRYWVPACIEFEEEGIGPAEDDTESVLYEIQQACSSFGFDL
;
A
#
# COMPACT_ATOMS: atom_id res chain seq x y z
N MET A 1 -22.65 36.13 -61.64
CA MET A 1 -23.42 35.26 -60.74
C MET A 1 -22.58 34.04 -60.39
N PRO A 2 -22.27 33.74 -59.11
CA PRO A 2 -21.48 32.56 -58.78
C PRO A 2 -22.33 31.30 -58.92
N VAL A 3 -21.85 30.34 -59.72
CA VAL A 3 -22.48 29.02 -59.90
C VAL A 3 -22.26 28.21 -58.62
N LYS A 4 -23.32 28.02 -57.83
CA LYS A 4 -23.28 27.21 -56.61
C LYS A 4 -23.26 25.73 -57.01
N ALA A 5 -22.06 25.16 -57.11
CA ALA A 5 -21.88 23.74 -57.45
C ALA A 5 -22.59 22.83 -56.44
N LYS A 6 -23.66 22.14 -56.87
CA LYS A 6 -24.35 21.10 -56.08
C LYS A 6 -23.42 19.90 -55.94
N ARG A 7 -22.69 19.81 -54.82
CA ARG A 7 -21.86 18.63 -54.49
C ARG A 7 -22.78 17.40 -54.44
N PRO A 8 -22.45 16.30 -55.16
CA PRO A 8 -23.36 15.16 -55.29
C PRO A 8 -23.57 14.49 -53.92
N LEU A 9 -24.79 14.03 -53.66
CA LEU A 9 -25.20 13.43 -52.38
C LEU A 9 -24.25 12.30 -51.95
N GLY A 10 -23.75 11.52 -52.92
CA GLY A 10 -22.74 10.47 -52.69
C GLY A 10 -21.42 10.99 -52.10
N ARG A 11 -21.01 12.23 -52.39
CA ARG A 11 -19.80 12.82 -51.79
C ARG A 11 -20.03 13.15 -50.32
N LYS A 12 -21.22 13.62 -49.95
CA LYS A 12 -21.58 13.87 -48.55
C LYS A 12 -21.67 12.56 -47.75
N LEU A 13 -22.23 11.51 -48.35
CA LEU A 13 -22.30 10.17 -47.75
C LEU A 13 -20.91 9.55 -47.58
N ALA A 14 -20.03 9.68 -48.57
CA ALA A 14 -18.64 9.22 -48.47
C ALA A 14 -17.85 9.98 -47.39
N LEU A 15 -18.02 11.31 -47.31
CA LEU A 15 -17.43 12.13 -46.25
C LEU A 15 -17.95 11.73 -44.86
N ALA A 16 -19.25 11.48 -44.71
CA ALA A 16 -19.84 11.04 -43.45
C ALA A 16 -19.32 9.66 -43.02
N ALA A 17 -19.26 8.69 -43.93
CA ALA A 17 -18.74 7.36 -43.66
C ALA A 17 -17.26 7.39 -43.24
N LEU A 18 -16.45 8.25 -43.87
CA LEU A 18 -15.06 8.47 -43.50
C LEU A 18 -14.92 9.05 -42.08
N CYS A 19 -15.75 10.05 -41.72
CA CYS A 19 -15.75 10.61 -40.36
C CYS A 19 -16.06 9.56 -39.29
N VAL A 20 -17.05 8.70 -39.55
CA VAL A 20 -17.42 7.63 -38.62
C VAL A 20 -16.31 6.59 -38.47
N ALA A 21 -15.68 6.21 -39.58
CA ALA A 21 -14.57 5.25 -39.55
C ALA A 21 -13.35 5.80 -38.78
N VAL A 22 -13.01 7.08 -38.96
CA VAL A 22 -11.92 7.74 -38.23
C VAL A 22 -12.25 7.85 -36.75
N ALA A 23 -13.48 8.22 -36.40
CA ALA A 23 -13.90 8.29 -35.00
C ALA A 23 -13.84 6.91 -34.33
N ALA A 24 -14.35 5.86 -34.98
CA ALA A 24 -14.33 4.49 -34.46
C ALA A 24 -12.90 3.96 -34.29
N ALA A 25 -12.02 4.20 -35.27
CA ALA A 25 -10.62 3.82 -35.19
C ALA A 25 -9.88 4.59 -34.08
N GLY A 26 -10.19 5.88 -33.90
CA GLY A 26 -9.64 6.71 -32.84
C GLY A 26 -10.07 6.24 -31.44
N THR A 27 -11.36 5.92 -31.25
CA THR A 27 -11.85 5.37 -29.98
C THR A 27 -11.23 4.00 -29.69
N LEU A 28 -11.15 3.11 -30.68
CA LEU A 28 -10.50 1.81 -30.51
C LEU A 28 -9.01 1.94 -30.19
N ALA A 29 -8.29 2.82 -30.90
CA ALA A 29 -6.88 3.09 -30.60
C ALA A 29 -6.69 3.70 -29.21
N TYR A 30 -7.59 4.59 -28.78
CA TYR A 30 -7.57 5.13 -27.41
C TYR A 30 -7.72 4.02 -26.36
N PHE A 31 -8.64 3.07 -26.54
CA PHE A 31 -8.79 1.94 -25.62
C PHE A 31 -7.61 0.96 -25.66
N LEU A 32 -6.99 0.74 -26.82
CA LEU A 32 -5.86 -0.19 -26.95
C LEU A 32 -4.52 0.42 -26.51
N LEU A 33 -4.39 1.74 -26.57
CA LEU A 33 -3.19 2.48 -26.14
C LEU A 33 -3.30 3.00 -24.71
N ARG A 34 -4.49 2.93 -24.10
CA ARG A 34 -4.64 3.18 -22.67
C ARG A 34 -4.12 1.96 -21.92
N GLU A 35 -2.82 1.96 -21.68
CA GLU A 35 -2.22 1.19 -20.60
C GLU A 35 -2.69 1.84 -19.29
N ASP A 36 -3.84 1.41 -18.74
CA ASP A 36 -4.06 1.51 -17.30
C ASP A 36 -3.21 0.42 -16.65
N GLU A 37 -1.89 0.52 -16.79
CA GLU A 37 -1.02 -0.07 -15.79
C GLU A 37 -1.11 0.89 -14.61
N ALA A 38 -2.12 0.67 -13.76
CA ALA A 38 -2.06 1.13 -12.39
C ALA A 38 -0.73 0.58 -11.86
N THR A 39 0.30 1.42 -11.93
CA THR A 39 1.64 1.06 -11.51
C THR A 39 1.53 1.06 -10.01
N THR A 40 1.15 -0.08 -9.45
CA THR A 40 1.21 -0.28 -8.00
C THR A 40 2.64 0.05 -7.63
N PRO A 41 2.87 1.11 -6.82
CA PRO A 41 4.22 1.52 -6.53
C PRO A 41 4.94 0.35 -5.84
N GLU A 42 6.26 0.32 -6.00
CA GLU A 42 7.05 -0.74 -5.38
C GLU A 42 6.97 -0.59 -3.85
N PHE A 43 6.82 -1.71 -3.15
CA PHE A 43 6.83 -1.71 -1.70
C PHE A 43 8.18 -1.16 -1.20
N PRO A 44 8.19 -0.06 -0.43
CA PRO A 44 9.44 0.63 -0.07
C PRO A 44 10.16 0.01 1.13
N GLY A 45 9.51 -0.91 1.85
CA GLY A 45 10.08 -1.53 3.06
C GLY A 45 10.98 -2.72 2.76
N ASP A 46 11.98 -2.93 3.61
CA ASP A 46 12.88 -4.09 3.51
C ASP A 46 12.25 -5.39 4.04
N HIS A 47 11.22 -5.27 4.87
CA HIS A 47 10.55 -6.38 5.57
C HIS A 47 9.07 -6.43 5.21
N HIS A 48 8.57 -7.62 4.89
CA HIS A 48 7.18 -7.81 4.44
C HIS A 48 6.23 -8.09 5.61
N VAL A 49 6.75 -8.70 6.68
CA VAL A 49 5.98 -9.10 7.86
C VAL A 49 6.70 -8.65 9.13
N ILE A 50 5.94 -8.23 10.14
CA ILE A 50 6.45 -7.98 11.49
C ILE A 50 5.76 -8.95 12.44
N VAL A 51 6.56 -9.71 13.19
CA VAL A 51 6.11 -10.64 14.22
C VAL A 51 6.35 -10.01 15.58
N TYR A 52 5.29 -9.49 16.20
CA TYR A 52 5.34 -8.91 17.54
C TYR A 52 5.29 -10.00 18.60
N LEU A 53 6.14 -9.86 19.61
CA LEU A 53 6.29 -10.85 20.67
C LEU A 53 5.50 -10.46 21.92
N GLU A 54 5.14 -11.47 22.71
CA GLU A 54 4.60 -11.24 24.05
C GLU A 54 5.62 -10.48 24.92
N ARG A 55 5.12 -9.57 25.77
CA ARG A 55 5.96 -8.66 26.56
C ARG A 55 6.96 -9.38 27.49
N ASP A 56 6.53 -10.49 28.07
CA ASP A 56 7.30 -11.26 29.05
C ASP A 56 7.71 -12.63 28.48
N ILE A 57 8.00 -12.69 27.18
CA ILE A 57 8.46 -13.91 26.50
C ILE A 57 9.71 -14.47 27.19
N ASP A 58 9.73 -15.77 27.47
CA ASP A 58 10.89 -16.46 28.03
C ASP A 58 11.99 -16.60 26.96
N ASP A 59 13.27 -16.46 27.37
CA ASP A 59 14.42 -16.56 26.47
C ASP A 59 14.41 -17.85 25.64
N SER A 60 13.96 -18.98 26.21
CA SER A 60 13.87 -20.24 25.48
C SER A 60 12.76 -20.25 24.44
N VAL A 61 11.65 -19.55 24.68
CA VAL A 61 10.56 -19.38 23.70
C VAL A 61 11.00 -18.42 22.60
N LEU A 62 11.68 -17.33 22.95
CA LEU A 62 12.26 -16.39 21.99
C LEU A 62 13.20 -17.10 21.01
N GLU A 63 14.14 -17.91 21.51
CA GLU A 63 15.07 -18.68 20.68
C GLU A 63 14.34 -19.69 19.77
N GLN A 64 13.25 -20.30 20.25
CA GLN A 64 12.44 -21.22 19.45
C GLN A 64 11.69 -20.50 18.33
N VAL A 65 11.10 -19.34 18.62
CA VAL A 65 10.42 -18.50 17.61
C VAL A 65 11.42 -18.04 16.56
N GLU A 66 12.59 -17.53 16.97
CA GLU A 66 13.63 -17.09 16.04
C GLU A 66 14.08 -18.22 15.12
N ALA A 67 14.36 -19.40 15.67
CA ALA A 67 14.76 -20.56 14.89
C ALA A 67 13.67 -20.97 13.89
N ALA A 68 12.40 -21.03 14.33
CA ALA A 68 11.28 -21.36 13.46
C ALA A 68 11.12 -20.36 12.30
N LEU A 69 11.23 -19.07 12.58
CA LEU A 69 11.17 -18.02 11.55
C LEU A 69 12.32 -18.17 10.55
N ARG A 70 13.56 -18.38 11.02
CA ARG A 70 14.75 -18.52 10.17
C ARG A 70 14.76 -19.78 9.32
N ASP A 71 14.24 -20.89 9.83
CA ASP A 71 14.22 -22.18 9.13
C ASP A 71 13.03 -22.31 8.15
N HIS A 72 12.07 -21.37 8.20
CA HIS A 72 10.89 -21.40 7.36
C HIS A 72 11.24 -21.15 5.88
N PRO A 73 10.68 -21.92 4.93
CA PRO A 73 11.06 -21.87 3.50
C PRO A 73 10.71 -20.56 2.79
N LEU A 74 9.79 -19.76 3.34
CA LEU A 74 9.46 -18.42 2.81
C LEU A 74 10.33 -17.31 3.40
N THR A 75 11.26 -17.61 4.30
CA THR A 75 12.06 -16.58 4.97
C THR A 75 13.38 -16.34 4.24
N GLU A 76 13.63 -15.09 3.86
CA GLU A 76 14.92 -14.63 3.33
C GLU A 76 15.80 -14.09 4.46
N GLU A 77 15.23 -13.27 5.33
CA GLU A 77 15.94 -12.61 6.42
C GLU A 77 15.04 -12.46 7.66
N VAL A 78 15.66 -12.58 8.84
CA VAL A 78 15.04 -12.31 10.14
C VAL A 78 15.94 -11.37 10.91
N GLN A 79 15.39 -10.21 11.27
CA GLN A 79 16.02 -9.21 12.12
C GLN A 79 15.24 -9.11 13.43
N PHE A 80 15.93 -9.32 14.55
CA PHE A 80 15.36 -9.03 15.86
C PHE A 80 15.44 -7.54 16.15
N GLU A 81 14.34 -6.98 16.66
CA GLU A 81 14.23 -5.64 17.19
C GLU A 81 13.80 -5.74 18.66
N SER A 82 14.69 -5.34 19.55
CA SER A 82 14.39 -5.25 20.97
C SER A 82 13.41 -4.09 21.26
N GLN A 83 12.73 -4.15 22.40
CA GLN A 83 11.90 -3.04 22.87
C GLN A 83 12.67 -1.70 22.94
N ALA A 84 13.94 -1.74 23.32
CA ALA A 84 14.78 -0.54 23.38
C ALA A 84 15.04 0.05 21.99
N GLU A 85 15.35 -0.80 21.00
CA GLU A 85 15.53 -0.38 19.60
C GLU A 85 14.21 0.12 19.00
N ALA A 86 13.10 -0.55 19.27
CA ALA A 86 11.77 -0.10 18.85
C ALA A 86 11.43 1.29 19.41
N PHE A 87 11.78 1.55 20.67
CA PHE A 87 11.56 2.86 21.30
C PHE A 87 12.48 3.96 20.76
N GLU A 88 13.74 3.64 20.47
CA GLU A 88 14.65 4.56 19.79
C GLU A 88 14.12 4.92 18.40
N GLN A 89 13.72 3.92 17.62
CA GLN A 89 13.17 4.11 16.28
C GLN A 89 11.86 4.92 16.32
N PHE A 90 11.00 4.68 17.31
CA PHE A 90 9.78 5.44 17.53
C PHE A 90 10.08 6.92 17.78
N GLN A 91 11.05 7.23 18.66
CA GLN A 91 11.44 8.61 18.92
C GLN A 91 11.95 9.32 17.68
N ASP A 92 12.77 8.63 16.87
CA ASP A 92 13.29 9.18 15.62
C ASP A 92 12.18 9.44 14.60
N THR A 93 11.24 8.51 14.45
CA THR A 93 10.10 8.64 13.51
C THR A 93 9.17 9.79 13.90
N PHE A 94 8.92 9.99 15.19
CA PHE A 94 7.98 11.00 15.68
C PHE A 94 8.66 12.23 16.28
N ALA A 95 9.94 12.47 15.94
CA ALA A 95 10.73 13.58 16.47
C ALA A 95 10.08 14.96 16.30
N ASP A 96 9.34 15.16 15.21
CA ASP A 96 8.63 16.40 14.89
C ASP A 96 7.21 16.47 15.48
N GLN A 97 6.76 15.44 16.20
CA GLN A 97 5.39 15.28 16.72
C GLN A 97 5.41 15.06 18.24
N PRO A 98 5.68 16.11 19.04
CA PRO A 98 5.88 15.99 20.50
C PRO A 98 4.66 15.42 21.23
N ASP A 99 3.45 15.71 20.76
CA ASP A 99 2.22 15.19 21.35
C ASP A 99 2.13 13.65 21.26
N ILE A 100 2.70 13.05 20.21
CA ILE A 100 2.76 11.59 20.05
C ILE A 100 3.83 11.00 20.97
N LEU A 101 5.00 11.63 21.05
CA LEU A 101 6.09 11.20 21.92
C LEU A 101 5.69 11.16 23.40
N ASP A 102 4.90 12.14 23.84
CA ASP A 102 4.41 12.21 25.22
C ASP A 102 3.31 11.18 25.54
N SER A 103 2.75 10.51 24.53
CA SER A 103 1.62 9.59 24.67
C SER A 103 2.01 8.11 24.76
N VAL A 104 3.26 7.75 24.42
CA VAL A 104 3.72 6.37 24.30
C VAL A 104 4.89 6.12 25.26
N ASP A 105 4.66 5.23 26.23
CA ASP A 105 5.71 4.77 27.13
C ASP A 105 6.54 3.65 26.48
N ALA A 106 7.85 3.61 26.73
CA ALA A 106 8.77 2.64 26.13
C ALA A 106 8.38 1.17 26.39
N ASP A 107 7.79 0.89 27.54
CA ASP A 107 7.36 -0.45 27.96
C ASP A 107 6.12 -0.95 27.20
N THR A 108 5.43 -0.06 26.48
CA THR A 108 4.27 -0.41 25.64
C THR A 108 4.66 -0.93 24.27
N LEU A 109 5.87 -0.63 23.80
CA LEU A 109 6.37 -1.10 22.51
C LEU A 109 6.89 -2.54 22.65
N PRO A 110 6.25 -3.54 22.02
CA PRO A 110 6.75 -4.91 22.07
C PRO A 110 8.04 -5.06 21.26
N SER A 111 8.89 -5.99 21.66
CA SER A 111 9.95 -6.49 20.78
C SER A 111 9.34 -7.25 19.60
N ALA A 112 10.05 -7.28 18.48
CA ALA A 112 9.55 -7.90 17.26
C ALA A 112 10.65 -8.59 16.45
N PHE A 113 10.25 -9.52 15.60
CA PHE A 113 11.06 -9.93 14.46
C PHE A 113 10.53 -9.26 13.18
N ARG A 114 11.41 -8.56 12.49
CA ARG A 114 11.16 -8.05 11.14
C ARG A 114 11.61 -9.11 10.14
N VAL A 115 10.68 -9.56 9.31
CA VAL A 115 10.88 -10.70 8.42
C VAL A 115 10.78 -10.26 6.98
N LYS A 116 11.86 -10.50 6.23
CA LYS A 116 11.85 -10.42 4.78
C LYS A 116 11.51 -11.78 4.21
N LEU A 117 10.45 -11.83 3.42
CA LEU A 117 10.02 -13.05 2.73
C LEU A 117 10.72 -13.20 1.38
N THR A 118 11.05 -14.44 1.01
CA THR A 118 11.55 -14.78 -0.33
C THR A 118 10.51 -14.55 -1.42
N ASP A 119 9.23 -14.60 -1.05
CA ASP A 119 8.08 -14.36 -1.92
C ASP A 119 7.01 -13.61 -1.11
N ALA A 120 6.90 -12.31 -1.33
CA ALA A 120 6.01 -11.44 -0.58
C ALA A 120 4.53 -11.68 -0.89
N ASP A 121 4.20 -12.24 -2.07
CA ASP A 121 2.82 -12.58 -2.44
C ASP A 121 2.24 -13.72 -1.58
N ARG A 122 3.10 -14.42 -0.84
CA ARG A 122 2.76 -15.53 0.06
C ARG A 122 2.78 -15.11 1.54
N SER A 123 2.71 -13.82 1.85
CA SER A 123 2.65 -13.32 3.24
C SER A 123 1.50 -13.95 4.04
N GLU A 124 0.33 -14.13 3.43
CA GLU A 124 -0.85 -14.71 4.08
C GLU A 124 -0.60 -16.15 4.56
N GLU A 125 0.10 -16.96 3.78
CA GLU A 125 0.46 -18.33 4.16
C GLU A 125 1.41 -18.33 5.37
N PHE A 126 2.42 -17.47 5.34
CA PHE A 126 3.35 -17.29 6.45
C PHE A 126 2.61 -16.87 7.74
N ILE A 127 1.71 -15.89 7.64
CA ILE A 127 0.97 -15.37 8.79
C ILE A 127 0.09 -16.47 9.40
N GLN A 128 -0.61 -17.25 8.58
CA GLN A 128 -1.46 -18.34 9.08
C GLN A 128 -0.68 -19.39 9.88
N GLU A 129 0.60 -19.61 9.55
CA GLU A 129 1.45 -20.56 10.28
C GLU A 129 1.91 -20.02 11.64
N PHE A 130 2.17 -18.71 11.73
CA PHE A 130 2.74 -18.08 12.93
C PHE A 130 1.73 -17.39 13.84
N ALA A 131 0.49 -17.14 13.40
CA ALA A 131 -0.49 -16.36 14.13
C ALA A 131 -0.85 -16.90 15.54
N ASP A 132 -0.77 -18.23 15.72
CA ASP A 132 -1.16 -18.92 16.97
C ASP A 132 0.05 -19.57 17.69
N VAL A 133 1.27 -19.18 17.36
CA VAL A 133 2.48 -19.73 17.99
C VAL A 133 2.71 -19.11 19.38
N GLU A 134 3.08 -19.94 20.35
CA GLU A 134 3.38 -19.50 21.72
C GLU A 134 4.48 -18.43 21.74
N GLY A 135 4.27 -17.35 22.49
CA GLY A 135 5.19 -16.21 22.59
C GLY A 135 5.02 -15.16 21.49
N ILE A 136 4.18 -15.42 20.47
CA ILE A 136 3.81 -14.42 19.46
C ILE A 136 2.53 -13.72 19.90
N TYR A 137 2.58 -12.40 19.98
CA TYR A 137 1.43 -11.55 20.30
C TYR A 137 0.61 -11.23 19.04
N GLU A 138 1.28 -10.88 17.95
CA GLU A 138 0.63 -10.46 16.70
C GLU A 138 1.58 -10.66 15.51
N VAL A 139 1.01 -10.95 14.34
CA VAL A 139 1.76 -10.97 13.07
C VAL A 139 1.11 -9.97 12.11
N SER A 140 1.84 -8.91 11.77
CA SER A 140 1.38 -7.81 10.93
C SER A 140 1.87 -7.97 9.49
N ASP A 141 0.92 -7.92 8.54
CA ASP A 141 1.19 -8.00 7.09
C ASP A 141 1.43 -6.61 6.49
N LEU A 142 2.68 -6.19 6.38
CA LEU A 142 3.00 -4.91 5.74
C LEU A 142 2.75 -4.97 4.23
N MET A 143 3.06 -6.09 3.60
CA MET A 143 2.85 -6.28 2.16
C MET A 143 1.35 -6.30 1.82
N GLY A 144 0.56 -7.06 2.57
CA GLY A 144 -0.89 -7.12 2.42
C GLY A 144 -1.55 -5.76 2.62
N ALA A 145 -1.15 -5.03 3.67
CA ALA A 145 -1.64 -3.68 3.93
C ALA A 145 -1.30 -2.72 2.79
N TYR A 146 -0.04 -2.73 2.34
CA TYR A 146 0.42 -1.90 1.23
C TYR A 146 -0.37 -2.20 -0.06
N ARG A 147 -0.48 -3.46 -0.45
CA ARG A 147 -1.21 -3.89 -1.65
C ARG A 147 -2.69 -3.48 -1.62
N TYR A 148 -3.30 -3.45 -0.44
CA TYR A 148 -4.70 -3.10 -0.29
C TYR A 148 -4.94 -1.58 -0.29
N TRP A 149 -4.17 -0.83 0.50
CA TRP A 149 -4.43 0.59 0.75
C TRP A 149 -3.88 1.50 -0.34
N VAL A 150 -2.71 1.20 -0.88
CA VAL A 150 -2.00 2.10 -1.79
C VAL A 150 -2.77 2.39 -3.08
N PRO A 151 -3.39 1.41 -3.77
CA PRO A 151 -4.20 1.72 -4.95
C PRO A 151 -5.36 2.69 -4.65
N ALA A 152 -5.99 2.55 -3.48
CA ALA A 152 -7.07 3.44 -3.07
C ALA A 152 -6.56 4.86 -2.75
N CYS A 153 -5.39 4.97 -2.10
CA CYS A 153 -4.77 6.27 -1.83
C CYS A 153 -4.38 7.01 -3.12
N ILE A 154 -3.87 6.30 -4.14
CA ILE A 154 -3.59 6.89 -5.45
C ILE A 154 -4.87 7.44 -6.09
N GLU A 155 -5.95 6.65 -6.11
CA GLU A 155 -7.24 7.07 -6.68
C GLU A 155 -7.77 8.33 -5.96
N PHE A 156 -7.70 8.35 -4.64
CA PHE A 156 -8.15 9.52 -3.87
C PHE A 156 -7.31 10.77 -4.13
N GLU A 157 -5.99 10.64 -4.22
CA GLU A 157 -5.09 11.78 -4.52
C GLU A 157 -5.36 12.31 -5.94
N GLU A 158 -5.51 11.42 -6.93
CA GLU A 158 -5.78 11.79 -8.32
C GLU A 158 -7.15 12.45 -8.51
N GLU A 159 -8.17 12.00 -7.77
CA GLU A 159 -9.51 12.57 -7.83
C GLU A 159 -9.69 13.79 -6.91
N GLY A 160 -8.71 14.10 -6.06
CA GLY A 160 -8.79 15.17 -5.05
C GLY A 160 -9.85 14.88 -3.99
N ILE A 161 -9.99 13.61 -3.59
CA ILE A 161 -10.91 13.15 -2.56
C ILE A 161 -10.20 13.20 -1.21
N GLY A 162 -10.42 14.29 -0.48
CA GLY A 162 -9.95 14.49 0.88
C GLY A 162 -11.08 15.02 1.79
N PRO A 163 -10.84 15.12 3.11
CA PRO A 163 -11.80 15.75 4.01
C PRO A 163 -11.98 17.23 3.65
N ALA A 164 -13.12 17.81 4.06
CA ALA A 164 -13.29 19.25 3.99
C ALA A 164 -12.31 19.96 4.94
N GLU A 165 -11.97 21.22 4.65
CA GLU A 165 -11.19 22.06 5.57
C GLU A 165 -11.80 22.03 6.98
N ASP A 166 -10.96 21.78 7.99
CA ASP A 166 -11.31 21.67 9.41
C ASP A 166 -12.23 20.47 9.81
N ASP A 167 -12.52 19.53 8.91
CA ASP A 167 -13.34 18.35 9.20
C ASP A 167 -12.52 17.15 9.70
N THR A 168 -12.35 17.07 11.02
CA THR A 168 -11.53 16.05 11.71
C THR A 168 -12.31 14.83 12.22
N GLU A 169 -13.63 14.82 12.06
CA GLU A 169 -14.49 13.71 12.52
C GLU A 169 -15.03 12.85 11.36
N SER A 170 -14.65 13.19 10.12
CA SER A 170 -15.11 12.47 8.93
C SER A 170 -14.32 11.20 8.65
N VAL A 171 -14.96 10.25 7.97
CA VAL A 171 -14.28 9.05 7.43
C VAL A 171 -13.16 9.42 6.46
N LEU A 172 -13.30 10.55 5.74
CA LEU A 172 -12.27 11.03 4.82
C LEU A 172 -11.03 11.53 5.56
N TYR A 173 -11.17 12.07 6.78
CA TYR A 173 -10.04 12.39 7.63
C TYR A 173 -9.28 11.14 8.07
N GLU A 174 -9.99 10.09 8.49
CA GLU A 174 -9.37 8.80 8.83
C GLU A 174 -8.63 8.18 7.63
N ILE A 175 -9.22 8.26 6.44
CA ILE A 175 -8.60 7.81 5.19
C ILE A 175 -7.36 8.65 4.86
N GLN A 176 -7.42 9.98 5.01
CA GLN A 176 -6.27 10.86 4.80
C GLN A 176 -5.12 10.47 5.74
N GLN A 177 -5.38 10.27 7.03
CA GLN A 177 -4.35 9.84 7.98
C GLN A 177 -3.72 8.50 7.60
N ALA A 178 -4.54 7.53 7.16
CA ALA A 178 -4.03 6.25 6.68
C ALA A 178 -3.16 6.43 5.42
N CYS A 179 -3.61 7.20 4.43
CA CYS A 179 -2.86 7.44 3.20
C CYS A 179 -1.57 8.25 3.43
N SER A 180 -1.56 9.20 4.36
CA SER A 180 -0.35 9.92 4.77
C SER A 180 0.69 9.00 5.40
N SER A 181 0.28 7.94 6.11
CA SER A 181 1.21 6.92 6.63
C SER A 181 1.94 6.15 5.51
N PHE A 182 1.37 6.13 4.30
CA PHE A 182 1.98 5.56 3.09
C PHE A 182 2.66 6.62 2.20
N GLY A 183 2.67 7.89 2.61
CA GLY A 183 3.36 8.98 1.91
C GLY A 183 2.51 9.78 0.91
N PHE A 184 1.18 9.68 0.96
CA PHE A 184 0.25 10.41 0.09
C PHE A 184 -0.33 11.68 0.77
N ASP A 185 -0.70 12.68 -0.04
CA ASP A 185 -1.27 13.96 0.42
C ASP A 185 -2.66 14.18 -0.20
N LEU A 186 -3.71 13.77 0.52
CA LEU A 186 -5.13 13.88 0.11
C LEU A 186 -5.77 15.22 0.47
#